data_AF-A0A2A5RK01-F1
#
_entry.id   AF-A0A2A5RK01-F1
#
_cell.length_a   1.000
_cell.length_b   1.000
_cell.length_c   1.000
_cell.angle_alpha   90.00
_cell.angle_beta   90.00
_cell.angle_gamma   90.00
#
_symmetry.space_group_name_H-M   'P 1'
#
loop_
_entity.id
_entity.type
_entity.pdbx_description
1 polymer ?
#
loop_
_entity_poly.entity_id
_entity_poly.type
_entity_poly.pdbx_seq_one_letter_code
_entity_poly.pdbx_strand_id
1 'polypeptide(L)' 'MKISPATIRYYEEIKVIPPIKHNTSGYRNFSNADLNWIYLVKTLREAGLSIESLQDFAALSQA' A
#
# COMPACT_ATOMS: atom_id res chain seq x y z
N MET A 1 -13.56 1.84 -3.93
CA MET A 1 -12.20 2.39 -3.75
C MET A 1 -11.65 2.80 -5.11
N LYS A 2 -11.39 4.09 -5.37
CA LYS A 2 -10.77 4.55 -6.63
C LYS A 2 -9.32 4.92 -6.36
N ILE A 3 -8.39 4.11 -6.85
CA ILE A 3 -6.94 4.34 -6.77
C ILE A 3 -6.31 3.88 -8.09
N SER A 4 -5.31 4.61 -8.58
CA SER A 4 -4.66 4.24 -9.85
C SER A 4 -3.64 3.11 -9.65
N PRO A 5 -3.39 2.26 -10.65
CA PRO A 5 -2.31 1.27 -10.59
C PRO A 5 -0.93 1.89 -10.34
N ALA A 6 -0.71 3.10 -10.85
CA ALA A 6 0.53 3.86 -10.63
C ALA A 6 0.68 4.29 -9.16
N THR A 7 -0.41 4.66 -8.49
CA THR A 7 -0.39 4.99 -7.06
C THR A 7 -0.09 3.76 -6.21
N ILE A 8 -0.69 2.60 -6.52
CA ILE A 8 -0.36 1.34 -5.83
C ILE A 8 1.12 1.01 -6.00
N ARG A 9 1.63 1.12 -7.23
CA ARG A 9 3.06 0.91 -7.52
C ARG A 9 3.94 1.86 -6.73
N TYR A 10 3.61 3.14 -6.72
CA TYR A 10 4.34 4.15 -5.97
C TYR A 10 4.40 3.79 -4.48
N TYR A 11 3.25 3.50 -3.85
CA TYR A 11 3.18 3.11 -2.44
C TYR A 11 3.97 1.84 -2.12
N GLU A 12 3.98 0.86 -3.02
CA GLU A 12 4.78 -0.35 -2.90
C GLU A 12 6.29 -0.04 -3.00
N GLU A 13 6.72 0.77 -3.97
CA GLU A 13 8.12 1.16 -4.18
C GLU A 13 8.71 1.92 -2.99
N ILE A 14 7.90 2.78 -2.35
CA ILE A 14 8.31 3.53 -1.15
C ILE A 14 8.00 2.81 0.16
N LYS A 15 7.57 1.54 0.12
CA LYS A 15 7.29 0.68 1.28
C LYS A 15 6.19 1.19 2.24
N VAL A 16 5.27 2.00 1.73
CA VAL A 16 4.07 2.45 2.48
C VAL A 16 3.03 1.33 2.58
N ILE A 17 3.00 0.43 1.59
CA ILE A 17 2.26 -0.84 1.68
C ILE A 17 3.25 -2.01 1.62
N PRO A 18 2.89 -3.17 2.20
CA PRO A 18 3.68 -4.39 2.07
C PRO A 18 3.85 -4.82 0.60
N PRO A 19 4.91 -5.59 0.28
CA PRO A 19 5.14 -6.10 -1.06
C PRO A 19 4.01 -7.05 -1.49
N ILE A 20 3.49 -6.84 -2.69
CA ILE A 20 2.35 -7.60 -3.20
C ILE A 20 2.86 -8.82 -3.97
N LYS A 21 2.28 -9.99 -3.67
CA LYS A 21 2.63 -11.22 -4.38
C LYS A 21 2.22 -11.13 -5.85
N HIS A 22 3.01 -11.75 -6.72
CA HIS A 22 2.68 -11.91 -8.12
C HIS A 22 2.17 -13.33 -8.38
N ASN A 23 1.23 -13.50 -9.30
CA ASN A 23 0.84 -14.81 -9.79
C ASN A 23 1.87 -15.37 -10.78
N THR A 24 1.65 -16.60 -11.25
CA THR A 24 2.54 -17.27 -12.21
C THR A 24 2.67 -16.55 -13.56
N SER A 25 1.71 -15.69 -13.90
CA SER A 25 1.72 -14.86 -15.11
C SER A 25 2.35 -13.48 -14.90
N GLY A 26 2.86 -13.18 -13.70
CA GLY A 26 3.53 -11.91 -13.39
C GLY A 26 2.61 -10.75 -13.05
N TYR A 27 1.29 -10.98 -12.91
CA TYR A 27 0.36 -9.95 -12.45
C TYR A 27 0.28 -9.91 -10.92
N ARG A 28 0.05 -8.73 -10.35
CA ARG A 28 -0.22 -8.57 -8.92
C ARG A 28 -1.43 -9.42 -8.52
N ASN A 29 -1.24 -10.24 -7.50
CA ASN A 29 -2.25 -11.09 -6.90
C ASN A 29 -2.60 -10.56 -5.51
N PHE A 30 -3.62 -9.72 -5.44
CA PHE A 30 -4.03 -9.06 -4.21
C PHE A 30 -4.78 -10.02 -3.29
N SER A 31 -4.28 -10.17 -2.07
CA SER A 31 -5.00 -10.79 -0.97
C SER A 31 -5.91 -9.76 -0.28
N ASN A 32 -6.82 -10.25 0.58
CA ASN A 32 -7.63 -9.36 1.42
C ASN A 32 -6.77 -8.47 2.34
N ALA A 33 -5.62 -8.97 2.80
CA ALA A 33 -4.69 -8.19 3.61
C ALA A 33 -4.09 -7.02 2.81
N ASP A 34 -3.74 -7.25 1.54
CA ASP A 34 -3.21 -6.20 0.66
C ASP A 34 -4.27 -5.13 0.38
N LEU A 35 -5.51 -5.54 0.12
CA LEU A 35 -6.63 -4.63 -0.09
C LEU A 35 -6.92 -3.78 1.15
N ASN A 36 -6.87 -4.38 2.33
CA ASN A 36 -7.05 -3.66 3.59
C ASN A 36 -5.92 -2.65 3.84
N TRP A 37 -4.67 -3.01 3.54
CA TRP A 37 -3.52 -2.12 3.62
C TRP A 37 -3.67 -0.92 2.68
N ILE A 38 -4.02 -1.16 1.42
CA ILE A 38 -4.22 -0.10 0.42
C ILE A 38 -5.37 0.83 0.85
N TYR A 39 -6.46 0.27 1.38
CA TYR A 39 -7.57 1.05 1.91
C TYR A 39 -7.12 1.93 3.08
N LEU A 40 -6.43 1.36 4.07
CA LEU A 40 -5.93 2.08 5.24
C LEU A 40 -5.01 3.24 4.86
N VAL A 41 -3.98 2.98 4.05
CA VAL A 41 -3.02 3.99 3.59
C VAL A 41 -3.74 5.11 2.84
N LYS A 42 -4.67 4.76 1.95
CA LYS A 42 -5.45 5.75 1.21
C LYS A 42 -6.27 6.63 2.16
N THR A 43 -6.97 6.02 3.11
CA THR A 43 -7.78 6.76 4.10
C THR A 43 -6.93 7.68 4.95
N LEU A 44 -5.76 7.22 5.41
CA LEU A 44 -4.83 8.03 6.18
C LEU A 44 -4.24 9.19 5.34
N ARG A 45 -3.93 8.95 4.07
CA ARG A 45 -3.49 10.00 3.15
C ARG A 45 -4.58 11.06 2.93
N GLU A 46 -5.83 10.62 2.76
CA GLU A 46 -7.01 11.50 2.64
C GLU A 46 -7.27 12.28 3.94
N ALA A 47 -6.94 11.72 5.10
CA ALA A 47 -7.00 12.39 6.40
C ALA A 47 -5.86 13.43 6.60
N GLY A 48 -4.95 13.58 5.63
CA GLY A 48 -3.93 14.63 5.64
C GLY A 48 -2.55 14.19 6.11
N LEU A 49 -2.32 12.90 6.40
CA LEU A 49 -0.99 12.41 6.76
C LEU A 49 -0.02 12.59 5.59
N SER A 50 1.24 12.93 5.91
CA SER A 50 2.31 13.00 4.94
C SER A 50 2.76 11.60 4.51
N ILE A 51 3.51 11.52 3.41
CA ILE A 51 4.05 10.24 2.93
C ILE A 51 5.06 9.66 3.94
N GLU A 52 5.86 10.52 4.55
CA GLU A 52 6.86 10.15 5.55
C GLU A 52 6.18 9.51 6.78
N SER A 53 5.11 10.12 7.31
CA SER A 53 4.36 9.53 8.43
C SER A 53 3.73 8.18 8.08
N LEU A 54 3.32 7.98 6.83
CA LEU A 54 2.81 6.70 6.37
C LEU A 54 3.91 5.64 6.27
N GLN A 55 5.13 6.02 5.86
CA GLN A 55 6.29 5.12 5.87
C GLN A 55 6.66 4.70 7.30
N ASP A 56 6.68 5.64 8.25
CA ASP A 56 6.94 5.35 9.65
C ASP A 56 5.89 4.39 10.24
N PHE A 57 4.61 4.68 9.98
CA PHE A 57 3.50 3.80 10.38
C PHE A 57 3.66 2.39 9.77
N ALA A 58 3.99 2.31 8.49
CA ALA A 58 4.18 1.05 7.79
C ALA A 58 5.36 0.26 8.36
N ALA A 59 6.47 0.92 8.71
CA ALA A 59 7.64 0.29 9.31
C ALA A 59 7.32 -0.27 10.71
N LEU A 60 6.57 0.46 11.53
CA LEU A 60 6.18 0.03 12.87
C LEU A 60 5.16 -1.13 12.84
N SER A 61 4.25 -1.13 11.87
CA SER A 61 3.18 -2.14 11.77
C SER A 61 3.64 -3.45 11.11
N GLN A 62 4.81 -3.44 10.48
CA GLN A 62 5.43 -4.62 9.84
C GLN A 62 6.61 -5.19 10.63
N ALA A 63 6.94 -4.60 11.78
CA ALA A 63 7.95 -5.10 12.73
C ALA A 63 7.41 -6.30 13.53
#